data_AF-A0A842QAT7-F1
#
_entry.id   AF-A0A842QAT7-F1
#
_cell.length_a   1.000
_cell.length_b   1.000
_cell.length_c   1.000
_cell.angle_alpha   90.00
_cell.angle_beta   90.00
_cell.angle_gamma   90.00
#
_symmetry.space_group_name_H-M   'P 1'
#
loop_
_entity.id
_entity.type
_entity.pdbx_description
1 polymer ?
#
loop_
_entity_poly.entity_id
_entity_poly.type
_entity_poly.pdbx_seq_one_letter_code
_entity_poly.pdbx_strand_id
1 'polypeptide(L)'
;VDILNKKVKPMQALYAICDHTKALTMAISDGMLPSNTGGGYNLRVILRRALGFIDDYHWNIDLGDVCEMHAKHLKPIIPELEQNIDWIKKIIEVERKRFHETKLRTKNIVKRMVEQEEQFTEQKMIEMYDSKGITPELIQDFKPDLNIPEDFYTKVTERYEKPEKKIERQNMDLEGLPATKLLYRENEKILEFKAKVLKMIDDKWVILDQTAFYPEGGGQKADLGFIGSSPLSDVQKVGDIVMHRIMGELEPGKEVEGRINSYNRKILTQHHTGTHVINTACREILGPWVWQHSARKTSKKARLDITHYDSLTDQEEEKIEEKANEIIRKGYPVIKESLPREEAEKKYGFRIYQGGVVPESTVRVISIDKIDHEACGGTHVDNTKEIENILITKTKRVQDGVVRIEFVAGDLAIKQLKESEKLLKESCKVLGVKDENKLPEKVEELFNEWKEMRKQVKTLRK
;
A
#
# COMPACT_ATOMS: atom_id res chain seq x y z
N VAL A 1 5.58 39.61 31.96
CA VAL A 1 5.18 38.40 31.20
C VAL A 1 5.50 38.57 29.72
N ASP A 2 5.10 39.67 29.08
CA ASP A 2 5.32 39.87 27.62
C ASP A 2 6.79 39.92 27.17
N ILE A 3 7.68 40.52 27.95
CA ILE A 3 9.13 40.54 27.66
C ILE A 3 9.73 39.13 27.72
N LEU A 4 9.28 38.33 28.69
CA LEU A 4 9.71 36.94 28.84
C LEU A 4 9.18 36.10 27.67
N ASN A 5 7.89 36.25 27.32
CA ASN A 5 7.28 35.58 26.18
C ASN A 5 7.99 35.92 24.84
N LYS A 6 8.36 37.18 24.63
CA LYS A 6 9.10 37.61 23.42
C LYS A 6 10.50 36.99 23.30
N LYS A 7 11.14 36.60 24.40
CA LYS A 7 12.46 35.95 24.38
C LYS A 7 12.38 34.42 24.40
N VAL A 8 11.42 33.86 25.14
CA VAL A 8 11.32 32.43 25.40
C VAL A 8 10.64 31.69 24.24
N LYS A 9 9.55 32.24 23.68
CA LYS A 9 8.79 31.56 22.61
C LYS A 9 9.62 31.26 21.34
N PRO A 10 10.46 32.19 20.83
CA PRO A 10 11.35 31.87 19.71
C PRO A 10 12.34 30.74 20.03
N MET A 11 12.88 30.72 21.26
CA MET A 11 13.83 29.70 21.69
C MET A 11 13.16 28.33 21.82
N GLN A 12 11.94 28.27 22.36
CA GLN A 12 11.11 27.06 22.40
C GLN A 12 10.80 26.52 21.00
N ALA A 13 10.47 27.40 20.06
CA ALA A 13 10.21 27.01 18.68
C ALA A 13 11.45 26.44 17.99
N LEU A 14 12.64 27.03 18.20
CA LEU A 14 13.91 26.46 17.70
C LEU A 14 14.18 25.06 18.28
N TYR A 15 13.98 24.87 19.60
CA TYR A 15 14.14 23.55 20.21
C TYR A 15 13.13 22.54 19.65
N ALA A 16 11.89 22.95 19.44
CA ALA A 16 10.87 22.10 18.83
C ALA A 16 11.22 21.73 17.39
N ILE A 17 11.74 22.67 16.58
CA ILE A 17 12.21 22.37 15.22
C ILE A 17 13.32 21.32 15.26
N CYS A 18 14.33 21.49 16.12
CA CYS A 18 15.43 20.52 16.26
C CYS A 18 14.93 19.13 16.72
N ASP A 19 14.04 19.08 17.71
CA ASP A 19 13.48 17.82 18.20
C ASP A 19 12.65 17.11 17.11
N HIS A 20 11.73 17.84 16.48
CA HIS A 20 10.84 17.30 15.46
C HIS A 20 11.61 16.82 14.22
N THR A 21 12.60 17.59 13.75
CA THR A 21 13.43 17.18 12.61
C THR A 21 14.29 15.97 12.94
N LYS A 22 14.80 15.83 14.16
CA LYS A 22 15.47 14.60 14.60
C LYS A 22 14.53 13.39 14.53
N ALA A 23 13.33 13.51 15.09
CA ALA A 23 12.32 12.44 15.07
C ALA A 23 11.92 12.07 13.63
N LEU A 24 11.71 13.07 12.76
CA LEU A 24 11.44 12.88 11.33
C LEU A 24 12.58 12.17 10.62
N THR A 25 13.83 12.58 10.85
CA THR A 25 15.00 11.99 10.21
C THR A 25 15.09 10.49 10.52
N MET A 26 14.89 10.11 11.78
CA MET A 26 14.90 8.70 12.21
C MET A 26 13.73 7.93 11.61
N ALA A 27 12.50 8.41 11.80
CA ALA A 27 11.31 7.68 11.36
C ALA A 27 11.25 7.53 9.83
N ILE A 28 11.66 8.57 9.09
CA ILE A 28 11.71 8.52 7.63
C ILE A 28 12.81 7.56 7.18
N SER A 29 14.01 7.60 7.78
CA SER A 29 15.09 6.65 7.50
C SER A 29 14.65 5.19 7.69
N ASP A 30 13.82 4.92 8.70
CA ASP A 30 13.27 3.59 8.98
C ASP A 30 12.13 3.18 8.03
N GLY A 31 11.76 4.06 7.08
CA GLY A 31 10.79 3.81 6.02
C GLY A 31 9.38 4.35 6.30
N MET A 32 9.18 5.08 7.40
CA MET A 32 7.88 5.62 7.75
C MET A 32 7.66 7.01 7.10
N LEU A 33 6.52 7.22 6.44
CA LEU A 33 6.24 8.46 5.72
C LEU A 33 5.16 9.31 6.40
N PRO A 34 5.25 10.66 6.33
CA PRO A 34 4.12 11.54 6.64
C PRO A 34 2.86 11.16 5.85
N SER A 35 1.75 10.90 6.53
CA SER A 35 0.48 10.41 5.94
C SER A 35 -0.74 10.97 6.69
N ASN A 36 -1.95 10.65 6.24
CA ASN A 36 -3.20 11.03 6.95
C ASN A 36 -3.72 9.94 7.91
N THR A 37 -2.98 8.85 8.13
CA THR A 37 -3.46 7.68 8.88
C THR A 37 -2.35 7.00 9.67
N GLY A 38 -2.66 6.47 10.86
CA GLY A 38 -1.73 5.68 11.68
C GLY A 38 -0.49 6.48 12.09
N GLY A 39 0.66 5.82 12.28
CA GLY A 39 1.90 6.48 12.73
C GLY A 39 2.41 7.59 11.81
N GLY A 40 2.13 7.51 10.51
CA GLY A 40 2.48 8.56 9.54
C GLY A 40 1.74 9.88 9.76
N TYR A 41 0.57 9.84 10.41
CA TYR A 41 -0.15 11.04 10.82
C TYR A 41 0.65 11.85 11.84
N ASN A 42 1.24 11.18 12.84
CA ASN A 42 2.07 11.84 13.85
C ASN A 42 3.30 12.51 13.22
N LEU A 43 3.92 11.87 12.22
CA LEU A 43 5.03 12.47 11.47
C LEU A 43 4.60 13.73 10.70
N ARG A 44 3.42 13.69 10.06
CA ARG A 44 2.86 14.88 9.39
C ARG A 44 2.65 16.02 10.38
N VAL A 45 2.16 15.72 11.59
CA VAL A 45 1.92 16.71 12.65
C VAL A 45 3.19 17.45 13.03
N ILE A 46 4.24 16.72 13.40
CA ILE A 46 5.49 17.34 13.83
C ILE A 46 6.18 18.09 12.69
N LEU A 47 6.06 17.59 11.45
CA LEU A 47 6.58 18.28 10.26
C LEU A 47 5.87 19.61 10.00
N ARG A 48 4.53 19.61 9.97
CA ARG A 48 3.76 20.83 9.75
C ARG A 48 3.93 21.84 10.87
N ARG A 49 4.09 21.36 12.11
CA ARG A 49 4.39 22.22 13.26
C ARG A 49 5.77 22.88 13.14
N ALA A 50 6.79 22.14 12.71
CA ALA A 50 8.11 22.71 12.45
C ALA A 50 8.08 23.76 11.32
N LEU A 51 7.36 23.48 10.22
CA LEU A 51 7.15 24.44 9.12
C LEU A 51 6.36 25.67 9.58
N GLY A 52 5.34 25.48 10.43
CA GLY A 52 4.58 26.57 11.04
C GLY A 52 5.47 27.52 11.83
N PHE A 53 6.33 27.00 12.71
CA PHE A 53 7.30 27.84 13.43
C PHE A 53 8.22 28.64 12.51
N ILE A 54 8.71 28.03 11.42
CA ILE A 54 9.57 28.74 10.46
C ILE A 54 8.82 29.91 9.82
N ASP A 55 7.58 29.69 9.40
CA ASP A 55 6.72 30.72 8.80
C ASP A 55 6.41 31.85 9.78
N ASP A 56 6.01 31.50 11.02
CA ASP A 56 5.56 32.45 12.04
C ASP A 56 6.67 33.41 12.49
N TYR A 57 7.91 32.93 12.55
CA TYR A 57 9.08 33.73 12.90
C TYR A 57 9.86 34.25 11.68
N HIS A 58 9.38 33.98 10.46
CA HIS A 58 10.02 34.36 9.20
C HIS A 58 11.50 33.95 9.13
N TRP A 59 11.81 32.74 9.61
CA TRP A 59 13.16 32.21 9.58
C TRP A 59 13.52 31.64 8.22
N ASN A 60 14.78 31.80 7.82
CA ASN A 60 15.33 31.15 6.64
C ASN A 60 15.98 29.82 7.03
N ILE A 61 15.17 28.85 7.44
CA ILE A 61 15.62 27.51 7.84
C ILE A 61 15.08 26.49 6.83
N ASP A 62 15.97 25.70 6.25
CA ASP A 62 15.58 24.54 5.45
C ASP A 62 15.58 23.29 6.34
N LEU A 63 14.41 22.66 6.50
CA LEU A 63 14.29 21.46 7.33
C LEU A 63 15.14 20.28 6.82
N GLY A 64 15.40 20.19 5.52
CA GLY A 64 16.27 19.18 4.94
C GLY A 64 17.72 19.35 5.37
N ASP A 65 18.20 20.59 5.46
CA ASP A 65 19.54 20.89 5.97
C ASP A 65 19.65 20.58 7.47
N VAL A 66 18.59 20.84 8.25
CA VAL A 66 18.55 20.45 9.68
C VAL A 66 18.57 18.92 9.83
N CYS A 67 17.84 18.18 8.99
CA CYS A 67 17.91 16.72 8.96
C CYS A 67 19.34 16.23 8.65
N GLU A 68 20.03 16.90 7.72
CA GLU A 68 21.42 16.56 7.36
C GLU A 68 22.39 16.81 8.51
N MET A 69 22.18 17.89 9.29
CA MET A 69 22.94 18.14 10.51
C MET A 69 22.73 17.02 11.55
N HIS A 70 21.50 16.55 11.73
CA HIS A 70 21.21 15.41 12.61
C HIS A 70 21.88 14.12 12.12
N ALA A 71 21.79 13.81 10.82
CA ALA A 71 22.42 12.64 10.22
C ALA A 71 23.95 12.66 10.44
N LYS A 72 24.62 13.80 10.20
CA LYS A 72 26.06 13.96 10.44
C LYS A 72 26.42 13.80 11.91
N HIS A 73 25.63 14.37 12.82
CA HIS A 73 25.88 14.28 14.26
C HIS A 73 25.72 12.85 14.79
N LEU A 74 24.71 12.12 14.30
CA LEU A 74 24.37 10.77 14.75
C LEU A 74 25.10 9.66 13.99
N LYS A 75 25.80 9.97 12.90
CA LYS A 75 26.59 9.03 12.09
C LYS A 75 27.42 8.01 12.90
N PRO A 76 28.13 8.37 14.00
CA PRO A 76 28.91 7.40 14.75
C PRO A 76 28.08 6.28 15.40
N ILE A 77 26.78 6.53 15.60
CA ILE A 77 25.84 5.61 16.26
C ILE A 77 24.88 4.98 15.24
N ILE A 78 24.43 5.78 14.26
CA ILE A 78 23.40 5.41 13.28
C ILE A 78 23.86 5.86 11.88
N PRO A 79 24.80 5.13 11.24
CA PRO A 79 25.38 5.52 9.95
C PRO A 79 24.37 5.52 8.80
N GLU A 80 23.29 4.75 8.90
CA GLU A 80 22.23 4.68 7.89
C GLU A 80 21.51 6.03 7.67
N LEU A 81 21.47 6.93 8.67
CA LEU A 81 20.85 8.25 8.50
C LEU A 81 21.56 9.08 7.45
N GLU A 82 22.88 9.01 7.37
CA GLU A 82 23.67 9.74 6.37
C GLU A 82 23.54 9.09 4.99
N GLN A 83 23.50 7.75 4.92
CA GLN A 83 23.26 7.04 3.65
C GLN A 83 21.89 7.40 3.06
N ASN A 84 20.93 7.73 3.93
CA ASN A 84 19.55 7.98 3.57
C ASN A 84 19.20 9.46 3.39
N ILE A 85 20.14 10.37 3.63
CA ILE A 85 19.80 11.79 3.77
C ILE A 85 19.23 12.42 2.50
N ASP A 86 19.74 12.05 1.32
CA ASP A 86 19.31 12.65 0.05
C ASP A 86 17.82 12.47 -0.20
N TRP A 87 17.29 11.28 0.10
CA TRP A 87 15.89 11.00 -0.09
C TRP A 87 15.02 11.48 1.07
N ILE A 88 15.54 11.54 2.29
CA ILE A 88 14.88 12.25 3.41
C ILE A 88 14.64 13.70 3.02
N LYS A 89 15.66 14.40 2.48
CA LYS A 89 15.55 15.78 1.99
C LYS A 89 14.47 15.91 0.91
N LYS A 90 14.41 14.96 -0.03
CA LYS A 90 13.38 14.92 -1.08
C LYS A 90 11.97 14.79 -0.51
N ILE A 91 11.76 13.92 0.48
CA ILE A 91 10.45 13.73 1.15
C ILE A 91 10.02 15.01 1.87
N ILE A 92 10.94 15.59 2.65
CA ILE A 92 10.70 16.85 3.38
C ILE A 92 10.34 17.97 2.40
N GLU A 93 11.00 18.04 1.25
CA GLU A 93 10.71 19.05 0.23
C GLU A 93 9.31 18.89 -0.39
N VAL A 94 8.92 17.66 -0.72
CA VAL A 94 7.58 17.37 -1.25
C VAL A 94 6.50 17.77 -0.24
N GLU A 95 6.67 17.39 1.03
CA GLU A 95 5.72 17.74 2.08
C GLU A 95 5.71 19.24 2.39
N ARG A 96 6.86 19.92 2.31
CA ARG A 96 6.95 21.37 2.41
C ARG A 96 6.12 22.05 1.33
N LYS A 97 6.27 21.66 0.06
CA LYS A 97 5.46 22.22 -1.05
C LYS A 97 3.97 22.02 -0.81
N ARG A 98 3.56 20.81 -0.43
CA ARG A 98 2.15 20.49 -0.12
C ARG A 98 1.60 21.30 1.03
N PHE A 99 2.39 21.50 2.07
CA PHE A 99 2.01 22.35 3.20
C PHE A 99 1.70 23.77 2.73
N HIS A 100 2.57 24.37 1.92
CA HIS A 100 2.38 25.73 1.40
C HIS A 100 1.17 25.83 0.46
N GLU A 101 1.00 24.88 -0.47
CA GLU A 101 -0.19 24.81 -1.34
C GLU A 101 -1.49 24.69 -0.51
N THR A 102 -1.47 23.85 0.53
CA THR A 102 -2.60 23.68 1.44
C THR A 102 -2.88 24.96 2.22
N LYS A 103 -1.85 25.60 2.78
CA LYS A 103 -1.96 26.86 3.52
C LYS A 103 -2.57 27.96 2.64
N LEU A 104 -2.12 28.10 1.39
CA LEU A 104 -2.66 29.06 0.42
C LEU A 104 -4.15 28.82 0.10
N ARG A 105 -4.52 27.57 -0.20
CA ARG A 105 -5.92 27.20 -0.48
C ARG A 105 -6.81 27.48 0.74
N THR A 106 -6.30 27.18 1.92
CA THR A 106 -7.06 27.19 3.16
C THR A 106 -7.21 28.59 3.75
N LYS A 107 -6.28 29.50 3.46
CA LYS A 107 -6.37 30.92 3.80
C LYS A 107 -7.74 31.53 3.48
N ASN A 108 -8.25 31.24 2.28
CA ASN A 108 -9.56 31.73 1.82
C ASN A 108 -10.74 31.06 2.54
N ILE A 109 -10.58 29.80 2.96
CA ILE A 109 -11.60 29.05 3.69
C ILE A 109 -11.73 29.61 5.10
N VAL A 110 -10.60 29.75 5.81
CA VAL A 110 -10.56 30.30 7.17
C VAL A 110 -11.08 31.73 7.18
N LYS A 111 -10.65 32.56 6.23
CA LYS A 111 -11.15 33.95 6.12
C LYS A 111 -12.68 34.00 6.02
N ARG A 112 -13.29 33.18 5.16
CA ARG A 112 -14.76 33.10 5.03
C ARG A 112 -15.44 32.61 6.31
N MET A 113 -14.87 31.62 6.99
CA MET A 113 -15.42 31.09 8.24
C MET A 113 -15.38 32.13 9.36
N VAL A 114 -14.29 32.90 9.45
CA VAL A 114 -14.16 34.02 10.40
C VAL A 114 -15.15 35.14 10.06
N GLU A 115 -15.31 35.49 8.79
CA GLU A 115 -16.32 36.47 8.31
C GLU A 115 -17.76 36.01 8.61
N GLN A 116 -18.00 34.70 8.68
CA GLN A 116 -19.29 34.11 9.04
C GLN A 116 -19.49 33.92 10.55
N GLU A 117 -18.56 34.45 11.37
CA GLU A 117 -18.57 34.31 12.84
C GLU A 117 -18.67 32.86 13.33
N GLU A 118 -18.10 31.90 12.58
CA GLU A 118 -18.06 30.50 13.00
C GLU A 118 -17.32 30.32 14.35
N GLN A 119 -17.83 29.40 15.16
CA GLN A 119 -17.22 29.03 16.45
C GLN A 119 -16.14 27.97 16.23
N PHE A 120 -14.88 28.34 16.49
CA PHE A 120 -13.73 27.43 16.43
C PHE A 120 -13.56 26.70 17.77
N THR A 121 -14.46 25.75 18.04
CA THR A 121 -14.30 24.84 19.19
C THR A 121 -13.08 23.94 19.00
N GLU A 122 -12.54 23.39 20.08
CA GLU A 122 -11.43 22.43 20.02
C GLU A 122 -11.72 21.27 19.06
N GLN A 123 -12.92 20.69 19.14
CA GLN A 123 -13.33 19.61 18.24
C GLN A 123 -13.35 20.04 16.77
N LYS A 124 -13.76 21.28 16.49
CA LYS A 124 -13.75 21.83 15.13
C LYS A 124 -12.35 22.09 14.63
N MET A 125 -11.46 22.61 15.48
CA MET A 125 -10.04 22.77 15.16
C MET A 125 -9.38 21.44 14.82
N ILE A 126 -9.70 20.37 15.56
CA ILE A 126 -9.22 19.00 15.24
C ILE A 126 -9.78 18.53 13.89
N GLU A 127 -11.09 18.67 13.66
CA GLU A 127 -11.71 18.29 12.37
C GLU A 127 -11.07 19.05 11.19
N MET A 128 -10.82 20.35 11.35
CA MET A 128 -10.18 21.19 10.34
C MET A 128 -8.73 20.77 10.10
N TYR A 129 -8.01 20.43 11.17
CA TYR A 129 -6.66 19.90 11.08
C TYR A 129 -6.63 18.56 10.31
N ASP A 130 -7.51 17.61 10.66
CA ASP A 130 -7.61 16.28 10.06
C ASP A 130 -8.05 16.33 8.59
N SER A 131 -9.10 17.10 8.30
CA SER A 131 -9.77 17.08 6.99
C SER A 131 -9.15 18.04 5.97
N LYS A 132 -8.62 19.17 6.44
CA LYS A 132 -8.19 20.29 5.60
C LYS A 132 -6.74 20.70 5.86
N GLY A 133 -6.07 20.09 6.83
CA GLY A 133 -4.68 20.42 7.17
C GLY A 133 -4.50 21.80 7.79
N ILE A 134 -5.55 22.36 8.39
CA ILE A 134 -5.55 23.71 8.97
C ILE A 134 -4.99 23.62 10.38
N THR A 135 -3.83 24.21 10.62
CA THR A 135 -3.28 24.32 11.98
C THR A 135 -4.06 25.35 12.80
N PRO A 136 -4.23 25.16 14.12
CA PRO A 136 -4.82 26.18 14.97
C PRO A 136 -4.12 27.55 14.87
N GLU A 137 -2.80 27.55 14.67
CA GLU A 137 -1.97 28.73 14.44
C GLU A 137 -2.38 29.47 13.16
N LEU A 138 -2.67 28.74 12.07
CA LEU A 138 -3.19 29.35 10.84
C LEU A 138 -4.56 29.98 11.04
N ILE A 139 -5.39 29.45 11.95
CA ILE A 139 -6.68 30.09 12.29
C ILE A 139 -6.42 31.34 13.12
N GLN A 140 -5.43 31.31 14.01
CA GLN A 140 -5.02 32.44 14.84
C GLN A 140 -4.53 33.64 14.02
N ASP A 141 -3.92 33.41 12.85
CA ASP A 141 -3.59 34.48 11.88
C ASP A 141 -4.80 35.33 11.46
N PHE A 142 -6.00 34.74 11.42
CA PHE A 142 -7.25 35.41 11.04
C PHE A 142 -8.13 35.76 12.24
N LYS A 143 -7.94 35.08 13.37
CA LYS A 143 -8.66 35.29 14.63
C LYS A 143 -7.64 35.32 15.79
N PRO A 144 -6.97 36.46 16.04
CA PRO A 144 -5.88 36.55 17.02
C PRO A 144 -6.29 36.12 18.45
N ASP A 145 -7.55 36.34 18.81
CA ASP A 145 -8.11 36.00 20.12
C ASP A 145 -8.45 34.50 20.29
N LEU A 146 -8.15 33.66 19.30
CA LEU A 146 -8.39 32.23 19.37
C LEU A 146 -7.51 31.58 20.46
N ASN A 147 -8.14 30.93 21.42
CA ASN A 147 -7.44 30.16 22.45
C ASN A 147 -7.16 28.73 21.94
N ILE A 148 -5.88 28.41 21.73
CA ILE A 148 -5.43 27.07 21.34
C ILE A 148 -5.07 26.31 22.62
N PRO A 149 -5.73 25.17 22.94
CA PRO A 149 -5.37 24.35 24.09
C PRO A 149 -3.90 23.90 24.05
N GLU A 150 -3.18 23.99 25.16
CA GLU A 150 -1.76 23.57 25.24
C GLU A 150 -1.55 22.09 24.89
N ASP A 151 -2.56 21.26 25.14
CA ASP A 151 -2.58 19.81 24.88
C ASP A 151 -3.22 19.43 23.54
N PHE A 152 -3.51 20.41 22.66
CA PHE A 152 -4.20 20.18 21.39
C PHE A 152 -3.53 19.07 20.55
N TYR A 153 -2.23 19.17 20.32
CA TYR A 153 -1.50 18.20 19.49
C TYR A 153 -1.42 16.81 20.13
N THR A 154 -1.34 16.73 21.46
CA THR A 154 -1.38 15.46 22.20
C THR A 154 -2.71 14.75 22.00
N LYS A 155 -3.83 15.46 22.15
CA LYS A 155 -5.18 14.91 21.92
C LYS A 155 -5.41 14.51 20.47
N VAL A 156 -4.80 15.24 19.55
CA VAL A 156 -4.83 14.93 18.12
C VAL A 156 -4.12 13.59 17.86
N THR A 157 -2.93 13.37 18.42
CA THR A 157 -2.21 12.09 18.25
C THR A 157 -2.93 10.91 18.92
N GLU A 158 -3.49 11.09 20.12
CA GLU A 158 -4.21 10.04 20.87
C GLU A 158 -5.43 9.46 20.12
N ARG A 159 -6.07 10.26 19.24
CA ARG A 159 -7.21 9.79 18.42
C ARG A 159 -6.81 8.73 17.39
N TYR A 160 -5.57 8.77 16.92
CA TYR A 160 -5.06 7.88 15.88
C TYR A 160 -4.25 6.69 16.41
N GLU A 161 -4.02 6.65 17.73
CA GLU A 161 -3.41 5.50 18.42
C GLU A 161 -4.40 4.36 18.70
N LYS A 162 -5.71 4.58 18.53
CA LYS A 162 -6.71 3.52 18.74
C LYS A 162 -6.67 2.50 17.60
N PRO A 163 -6.35 1.22 17.85
CA PRO A 163 -6.36 0.20 16.81
C PRO A 163 -7.77 0.04 16.23
N GLU A 164 -7.87 -0.09 14.90
CA GLU A 164 -9.12 -0.48 14.25
C GLU A 164 -9.62 -1.79 14.87
N LYS A 165 -10.87 -1.78 15.35
CA LYS A 165 -11.54 -2.98 15.87
C LYS A 165 -11.50 -4.07 14.80
N LYS A 166 -10.70 -5.12 15.03
CA LYS A 166 -10.78 -6.36 14.23
C LYS A 166 -12.23 -6.84 14.28
N ILE A 167 -12.84 -6.95 13.10
CA ILE A 167 -14.17 -7.52 12.92
C ILE A 167 -14.16 -8.90 13.58
N GLU A 168 -15.03 -9.10 14.57
CA GLU A 168 -15.25 -10.37 15.26
C GLU A 168 -15.56 -11.45 14.20
N ARG A 169 -14.69 -12.45 14.09
CA ARG A 169 -15.02 -13.66 13.34
C ARG A 169 -16.12 -14.36 14.13
N GLN A 170 -17.28 -14.57 13.50
CA GLN A 170 -18.45 -15.21 14.09
C GLN A 170 -18.05 -16.48 14.87
N ASN A 171 -18.60 -16.63 16.08
CA ASN A 171 -18.49 -17.85 16.88
C ASN A 171 -19.04 -19.04 16.09
N MET A 172 -18.15 -19.78 15.42
CA MET A 172 -18.46 -21.05 14.79
C MET A 172 -18.03 -22.18 15.73
N ASP A 173 -18.89 -23.19 15.89
CA ASP A 173 -18.63 -24.36 16.74
C ASP A 173 -17.55 -25.27 16.10
N LEU A 174 -16.30 -24.95 16.43
CA LEU A 174 -15.09 -25.63 15.98
C LEU A 174 -14.41 -26.45 17.10
N GLU A 175 -15.06 -26.57 18.27
CA GLU A 175 -14.49 -27.25 19.43
C GLU A 175 -14.30 -28.76 19.16
N GLY A 176 -13.18 -29.31 19.66
CA GLY A 176 -12.87 -30.74 19.57
C GLY A 176 -12.33 -31.23 18.22
N LEU A 177 -12.20 -30.36 17.21
CA LEU A 177 -11.64 -30.73 15.92
C LEU A 177 -10.10 -30.62 15.90
N PRO A 178 -9.38 -31.58 15.28
CA PRO A 178 -7.93 -31.50 15.12
C PRO A 178 -7.55 -30.39 14.13
N ALA A 179 -6.31 -29.91 14.24
CA ALA A 179 -5.73 -28.98 13.26
C ALA A 179 -5.73 -29.62 11.85
N THR A 180 -6.12 -28.85 10.83
CA THR A 180 -6.13 -29.34 9.45
C THR A 180 -4.70 -29.43 8.92
N LYS A 181 -4.31 -30.59 8.39
CA LYS A 181 -3.01 -30.75 7.73
C LYS A 181 -2.99 -30.01 6.38
N LEU A 182 -2.08 -29.06 6.22
CA LEU A 182 -1.99 -28.17 5.06
C LEU A 182 -1.05 -28.72 3.99
N LEU A 183 -1.58 -29.57 3.09
CA LEU A 183 -0.79 -30.25 2.05
C LEU A 183 -0.11 -29.26 1.08
N TYR A 184 -0.73 -28.11 0.82
CA TYR A 184 -0.15 -27.08 -0.03
C TYR A 184 1.13 -26.46 0.55
N ARG A 185 1.39 -26.57 1.86
CA ARG A 185 2.65 -26.12 2.46
C ARG A 185 3.78 -27.12 2.26
N GLU A 186 3.46 -28.41 2.12
CA GLU A 186 4.42 -29.47 1.81
C GLU A 186 4.79 -29.45 0.32
N ASN A 187 3.78 -29.34 -0.54
CA ASN A 187 3.96 -29.24 -1.99
C ASN A 187 2.80 -28.49 -2.64
N GLU A 188 3.07 -27.28 -3.13
CA GLU A 188 2.09 -26.39 -3.77
C GLU A 188 1.57 -26.91 -5.12
N LYS A 189 2.25 -27.91 -5.71
CA LYS A 189 1.87 -28.57 -6.97
C LYS A 189 0.83 -29.67 -6.79
N ILE A 190 0.45 -30.00 -5.56
CA ILE A 190 -0.67 -30.93 -5.31
C ILE A 190 -1.96 -30.24 -5.75
N LEU A 191 -2.57 -30.78 -6.80
CA LEU A 191 -3.84 -30.31 -7.35
C LEU A 191 -5.01 -31.27 -7.08
N GLU A 192 -4.70 -32.52 -6.76
CA GLU A 192 -5.67 -33.56 -6.42
C GLU A 192 -5.21 -34.26 -5.15
N PHE A 193 -6.13 -34.53 -4.23
CA PHE A 193 -5.84 -35.17 -2.96
C PHE A 193 -7.06 -35.90 -2.40
N LYS A 194 -6.83 -36.82 -1.46
CA LYS A 194 -7.87 -37.49 -0.69
C LYS A 194 -7.89 -36.99 0.74
N ALA A 195 -9.08 -36.83 1.30
CA ALA A 195 -9.27 -36.37 2.67
C ALA A 195 -10.53 -36.98 3.29
N LYS A 196 -10.59 -37.03 4.62
CA LYS A 196 -11.76 -37.47 5.37
C LYS A 196 -12.59 -36.26 5.78
N VAL A 197 -13.91 -36.34 5.57
CA VAL A 197 -14.85 -35.34 6.07
C VAL A 197 -14.97 -35.49 7.58
N LEU A 198 -14.64 -34.43 8.32
CA LEU A 198 -14.71 -34.44 9.78
C LEU A 198 -16.06 -33.90 10.29
N LYS A 199 -16.50 -32.76 9.75
CA LYS A 199 -17.73 -32.09 10.18
C LYS A 199 -18.31 -31.26 9.04
N MET A 200 -19.63 -31.14 9.02
CA MET A 200 -20.37 -30.15 8.25
C MET A 200 -20.94 -29.10 9.20
N ILE A 201 -20.89 -27.83 8.81
CA ILE A 201 -21.44 -26.69 9.55
C ILE A 201 -22.39 -25.92 8.61
N ASP A 202 -23.59 -25.62 9.11
CA ASP A 202 -24.65 -24.86 8.42
C ASP A 202 -24.97 -25.37 6.99
N ASP A 203 -24.83 -26.68 6.76
CA ASP A 203 -25.03 -27.36 5.46
C ASP A 203 -24.27 -26.72 4.28
N LYS A 204 -23.17 -26.03 4.58
CA LYS A 204 -22.40 -25.24 3.60
C LYS A 204 -20.90 -25.38 3.78
N TRP A 205 -20.43 -25.50 5.01
CA TRP A 205 -19.01 -25.55 5.33
C TRP A 205 -18.59 -26.98 5.66
N VAL A 206 -17.67 -27.53 4.89
CA VAL A 206 -17.04 -28.81 5.16
C VAL A 206 -15.66 -28.62 5.77
N ILE A 207 -15.39 -29.37 6.84
CA ILE A 207 -14.09 -29.45 7.49
C ILE A 207 -13.48 -30.80 7.15
N LEU A 208 -12.23 -30.77 6.68
CA LEU A 208 -11.44 -31.93 6.30
C LEU A 208 -10.28 -32.12 7.28
N ASP A 209 -9.79 -33.34 7.41
CA ASP A 209 -8.56 -33.65 8.16
C ASP A 209 -7.30 -33.08 7.51
N GLN A 210 -7.25 -33.06 6.18
CA GLN A 210 -6.18 -32.48 5.39
C GLN A 210 -6.71 -31.80 4.12
N THR A 211 -5.97 -30.82 3.61
CA THR A 211 -6.37 -30.11 2.39
C THR A 211 -5.19 -29.54 1.61
N ALA A 212 -5.26 -29.63 0.29
CA ALA A 212 -4.38 -28.89 -0.62
C ALA A 212 -5.00 -27.57 -1.11
N PHE A 213 -6.25 -27.27 -0.76
CA PHE A 213 -6.84 -25.96 -1.07
C PHE A 213 -6.22 -24.88 -0.18
N TYR A 214 -5.77 -23.79 -0.79
CA TYR A 214 -5.30 -22.62 -0.09
C TYR A 214 -6.49 -21.82 0.46
N PRO A 215 -6.57 -21.59 1.79
CA PRO A 215 -7.55 -20.67 2.37
C PRO A 215 -7.19 -19.22 2.06
N GLU A 216 -8.18 -18.35 1.89
CA GLU A 216 -7.92 -16.93 1.67
C GLU A 216 -7.06 -16.32 2.79
N GLY A 217 -5.98 -15.63 2.41
CA GLY A 217 -5.00 -15.10 3.35
C GLY A 217 -3.84 -14.38 2.64
N GLY A 218 -3.17 -13.44 3.33
CA GLY A 218 -2.04 -12.69 2.76
C GLY A 218 -2.37 -11.89 1.48
N GLY A 219 -3.65 -11.54 1.32
CA GLY A 219 -4.19 -10.92 0.11
C GLY A 219 -4.49 -11.88 -1.03
N GLN A 220 -4.03 -13.13 -1.01
CA GLN A 220 -4.37 -14.13 -2.03
C GLN A 220 -5.78 -14.70 -1.77
N LYS A 221 -6.62 -14.68 -2.80
CA LYS A 221 -7.95 -15.32 -2.77
C LYS A 221 -7.84 -16.83 -2.59
N ALA A 222 -8.86 -17.41 -1.97
CA ALA A 222 -9.00 -18.85 -1.81
C ALA A 222 -8.95 -19.58 -3.16
N ASP A 223 -8.47 -20.82 -3.13
CA ASP A 223 -8.62 -21.69 -4.28
C ASP A 223 -10.08 -22.07 -4.53
N LEU A 224 -10.35 -22.39 -5.79
CA LEU A 224 -11.63 -22.91 -6.26
C LEU A 224 -11.43 -24.32 -6.80
N GLY A 225 -12.50 -25.09 -6.90
CA GLY A 225 -12.43 -26.46 -7.38
C GLY A 225 -13.66 -27.27 -6.99
N PHE A 226 -13.44 -28.53 -6.67
CA PHE A 226 -14.49 -29.48 -6.28
C PHE A 226 -14.03 -30.33 -5.10
N ILE A 227 -14.96 -30.68 -4.22
CA ILE A 227 -14.78 -31.72 -3.20
C ILE A 227 -15.81 -32.81 -3.53
N GLY A 228 -15.34 -33.97 -3.97
CA GLY A 228 -16.17 -34.98 -4.63
C GLY A 228 -16.79 -34.42 -5.91
N SER A 229 -18.13 -34.39 -5.95
CA SER A 229 -18.93 -33.76 -7.01
C SER A 229 -19.39 -32.35 -6.67
N SER A 230 -19.19 -31.88 -5.44
CA SER A 230 -19.70 -30.58 -4.97
C SER A 230 -18.75 -29.45 -5.37
N PRO A 231 -19.24 -28.40 -6.07
CA PRO A 231 -18.45 -27.22 -6.38
C PRO A 231 -18.02 -26.48 -5.10
N LEU A 232 -16.74 -26.11 -5.04
CA LEU A 232 -16.15 -25.31 -3.99
C LEU A 232 -16.17 -23.83 -4.37
N SER A 233 -16.73 -22.99 -3.50
CA SER A 233 -16.92 -21.55 -3.72
C SER A 233 -16.04 -20.66 -2.86
N ASP A 234 -15.55 -21.14 -1.71
CA ASP A 234 -14.72 -20.38 -0.79
C ASP A 234 -13.93 -21.32 0.14
N VAL A 235 -12.80 -20.85 0.67
CA VAL A 235 -11.96 -21.57 1.64
C VAL A 235 -11.43 -20.57 2.67
N GLN A 236 -11.68 -20.83 3.94
CA GLN A 236 -11.35 -19.91 5.04
C GLN A 236 -10.62 -20.65 6.15
N LYS A 237 -9.69 -19.98 6.84
CA LYS A 237 -8.95 -20.54 7.98
C LYS A 237 -9.32 -19.82 9.28
N VAL A 238 -9.77 -20.57 10.28
CA VAL A 238 -10.11 -20.08 11.63
C VAL A 238 -9.30 -20.89 12.64
N GLY A 239 -8.43 -20.22 13.41
CA GLY A 239 -7.42 -20.93 14.20
C GLY A 239 -6.57 -21.81 13.29
N ASP A 240 -6.46 -23.10 13.58
CA ASP A 240 -5.76 -24.09 12.76
C ASP A 240 -6.67 -24.97 11.89
N ILE A 241 -7.95 -24.62 11.81
CA ILE A 241 -8.95 -25.38 11.05
C ILE A 241 -9.23 -24.67 9.73
N VAL A 242 -9.24 -25.44 8.64
CA VAL A 242 -9.63 -24.96 7.31
C VAL A 242 -11.05 -25.40 6.98
N MET A 243 -11.88 -24.42 6.66
CA MET A 243 -13.28 -24.57 6.30
C MET A 243 -13.44 -24.36 4.80
N HIS A 244 -14.25 -25.21 4.16
CA HIS A 244 -14.46 -25.21 2.71
C HIS A 244 -15.95 -25.02 2.41
N ARG A 245 -16.31 -23.97 1.68
CA ARG A 245 -17.71 -23.68 1.36
C ARG A 245 -18.13 -24.36 0.06
N ILE A 246 -18.95 -25.39 0.16
CA ILE A 246 -19.41 -26.18 -0.98
C ILE A 246 -20.87 -25.89 -1.33
N MET A 247 -21.25 -26.23 -2.56
CA MET A 247 -22.65 -26.33 -2.99
C MET A 247 -23.06 -27.80 -2.96
N GLY A 248 -23.75 -28.20 -1.88
CA GLY A 248 -24.19 -29.58 -1.63
C GLY A 248 -23.81 -30.07 -0.24
N GLU A 249 -24.17 -31.30 0.06
CA GLU A 249 -23.91 -31.94 1.36
C GLU A 249 -22.92 -33.09 1.20
N LEU A 250 -22.09 -33.28 2.23
CA LEU A 250 -21.16 -34.39 2.34
C LEU A 250 -21.35 -35.07 3.69
N GLU A 251 -21.29 -36.39 3.70
CA GLU A 251 -21.46 -37.18 4.92
C GLU A 251 -20.17 -37.17 5.76
N PRO A 252 -20.22 -36.73 7.03
CA PRO A 252 -19.10 -36.87 7.95
C PRO A 252 -18.62 -38.32 8.06
N GLY A 253 -17.31 -38.50 8.11
CA GLY A 253 -16.63 -39.79 8.18
C GLY A 253 -16.27 -40.42 6.83
N LYS A 254 -16.84 -39.95 5.70
CA LYS A 254 -16.51 -40.45 4.36
C LYS A 254 -15.18 -39.88 3.85
N GLU A 255 -14.48 -40.65 3.03
CA GLU A 255 -13.36 -40.17 2.21
C GLU A 255 -13.90 -39.46 0.97
N VAL A 256 -13.32 -38.30 0.65
CA VAL A 256 -13.65 -37.48 -0.51
C VAL A 256 -12.38 -37.09 -1.25
N GLU A 257 -12.51 -36.86 -2.55
CA GLU A 257 -11.43 -36.36 -3.40
C GLU A 257 -11.56 -34.85 -3.60
N GLY A 258 -10.52 -34.10 -3.24
CA GLY A 258 -10.42 -32.67 -3.53
C GLY A 258 -9.69 -32.44 -4.85
N ARG A 259 -10.29 -31.68 -5.76
CA ARG A 259 -9.70 -31.29 -7.05
C ARG A 259 -9.66 -29.78 -7.19
N ILE A 260 -8.45 -29.23 -7.26
CA ILE A 260 -8.20 -27.80 -7.37
C ILE A 260 -8.29 -27.36 -8.83
N ASN A 261 -8.88 -26.20 -9.08
CA ASN A 261 -8.86 -25.57 -10.39
C ASN A 261 -7.42 -25.09 -10.71
N SER A 262 -6.72 -25.89 -11.51
CA SER A 262 -5.30 -25.68 -11.85
C SER A 262 -5.03 -24.31 -12.49
N TYR A 263 -5.92 -23.84 -13.36
CA TYR A 263 -5.80 -22.53 -14.01
C TYR A 263 -5.89 -21.38 -13.00
N ASN A 264 -6.86 -21.42 -12.08
CA ASN A 264 -6.96 -20.41 -11.03
C ASN A 264 -5.75 -20.46 -10.08
N ARG A 265 -5.31 -21.65 -9.66
CA ARG A 265 -4.12 -21.83 -8.83
C ARG A 265 -2.87 -21.25 -9.50
N LYS A 266 -2.66 -21.52 -10.80
CA LYS A 266 -1.55 -20.99 -11.59
C LYS A 266 -1.56 -19.46 -11.54
N ILE A 267 -2.67 -18.83 -11.91
CA ILE A 267 -2.80 -17.36 -11.91
C ILE A 267 -2.55 -16.75 -10.53
N LEU A 268 -3.17 -17.31 -9.48
CA LEU A 268 -3.01 -16.79 -8.12
C LEU A 268 -1.55 -16.88 -7.67
N THR A 269 -0.86 -17.97 -8.00
CA THR A 269 0.55 -18.22 -7.68
C THR A 269 1.49 -17.29 -8.46
N GLN A 270 1.21 -17.06 -9.75
CA GLN A 270 1.92 -16.09 -10.58
C GLN A 270 1.72 -14.66 -10.07
N HIS A 271 0.48 -14.25 -9.77
CA HIS A 271 0.18 -12.95 -9.18
C HIS A 271 0.82 -12.79 -7.79
N HIS A 272 0.89 -13.85 -6.98
CA HIS A 272 1.51 -13.77 -5.67
C HIS A 272 2.99 -13.48 -5.82
N THR A 273 3.73 -14.33 -6.54
CA THR A 273 5.16 -14.12 -6.72
C THR A 273 5.44 -12.82 -7.49
N GLY A 274 4.59 -12.46 -8.45
CA GLY A 274 4.64 -11.17 -9.14
C GLY A 274 4.48 -9.97 -8.21
N THR A 275 3.77 -10.12 -7.09
CA THR A 275 3.69 -9.06 -6.05
C THR A 275 5.06 -8.82 -5.41
N HIS A 276 5.81 -9.88 -5.07
CA HIS A 276 7.17 -9.76 -4.53
C HIS A 276 8.11 -9.13 -5.55
N VAL A 277 8.02 -9.54 -6.82
CA VAL A 277 8.82 -8.99 -7.92
C VAL A 277 8.55 -7.50 -8.12
N ILE A 278 7.29 -7.08 -8.17
CA ILE A 278 6.93 -5.65 -8.28
C ILE A 278 7.37 -4.88 -7.03
N ASN A 279 7.18 -5.43 -5.83
CA ASN A 279 7.61 -4.77 -4.60
C ASN A 279 9.13 -4.52 -4.63
N THR A 280 9.90 -5.53 -5.07
CA THR A 280 11.35 -5.44 -5.28
C THR A 280 11.72 -4.38 -6.32
N ALA A 281 11.05 -4.39 -7.48
CA ALA A 281 11.26 -3.40 -8.52
C ALA A 281 10.96 -1.97 -8.03
N CYS A 282 9.88 -1.78 -7.27
CA CYS A 282 9.55 -0.48 -6.68
C CYS A 282 10.65 0.00 -5.72
N ARG A 283 11.21 -0.88 -4.89
CA ARG A 283 12.31 -0.52 -3.98
C ARG A 283 13.58 -0.11 -4.74
N GLU A 284 13.91 -0.80 -5.82
CA GLU A 284 15.09 -0.47 -6.64
C GLU A 284 14.92 0.82 -7.44
N ILE A 285 13.72 1.09 -7.97
CA ILE A 285 13.46 2.27 -8.82
C ILE A 285 13.13 3.51 -7.99
N LEU A 286 12.28 3.38 -6.97
CA LEU A 286 11.81 4.51 -6.17
C LEU A 286 12.74 4.76 -5.00
N GLY A 287 13.04 3.72 -4.21
CA GLY A 287 13.94 3.79 -3.07
C GLY A 287 13.53 2.91 -1.86
N PRO A 288 14.35 2.88 -0.81
CA PRO A 288 14.23 1.93 0.30
C PRO A 288 13.05 2.17 1.26
N TRP A 289 12.39 3.33 1.19
CA TRP A 289 11.18 3.65 1.98
C TRP A 289 9.92 2.92 1.48
N VAL A 290 10.00 2.29 0.30
CA VAL A 290 8.91 1.48 -0.23
C VAL A 290 8.67 0.28 0.68
N TRP A 291 7.45 0.22 1.20
CA TRP A 291 6.93 -0.81 2.07
C TRP A 291 5.53 -1.19 1.63
N GLN A 292 5.21 -2.47 1.66
CA GLN A 292 3.87 -2.94 1.35
C GLN A 292 2.89 -2.49 2.44
N HIS A 293 1.92 -1.68 2.03
CA HIS A 293 0.79 -1.28 2.87
C HIS A 293 -0.34 -2.30 2.80
N SER A 294 -0.64 -2.82 1.61
CA SER A 294 -1.65 -3.86 1.43
C SER A 294 -1.46 -4.58 0.10
N ALA A 295 -1.97 -5.81 -0.02
CA ALA A 295 -1.99 -6.52 -1.28
C ALA A 295 -3.29 -7.30 -1.46
N ARG A 296 -3.69 -7.53 -2.72
CA ARG A 296 -4.78 -8.46 -3.05
C ARG A 296 -4.54 -9.11 -4.40
N LYS A 297 -4.65 -10.43 -4.47
CA LYS A 297 -4.43 -11.24 -5.67
C LYS A 297 -5.72 -12.02 -5.97
N THR A 298 -6.22 -11.89 -7.18
CA THR A 298 -7.42 -12.58 -7.67
C THR A 298 -7.12 -13.28 -8.99
N SER A 299 -8.03 -14.11 -9.48
CA SER A 299 -7.92 -14.75 -10.79
C SER A 299 -8.15 -13.80 -11.98
N LYS A 300 -8.38 -12.51 -11.74
CA LYS A 300 -8.56 -11.49 -12.78
C LYS A 300 -7.46 -10.45 -12.79
N LYS A 301 -6.98 -10.04 -11.61
CA LYS A 301 -5.92 -9.05 -11.41
C LYS A 301 -5.31 -9.14 -10.02
N ALA A 302 -4.13 -8.54 -9.86
CA ALA A 302 -3.48 -8.28 -8.60
C ALA A 302 -3.40 -6.76 -8.33
N ARG A 303 -3.30 -6.41 -7.04
CA ARG A 303 -3.00 -5.05 -6.58
C ARG A 303 -1.97 -5.11 -5.46
N LEU A 304 -1.08 -4.15 -5.47
CA LEU A 304 -0.11 -3.87 -4.42
C LEU A 304 -0.22 -2.39 -4.06
N ASP A 305 -0.45 -2.11 -2.78
CA ASP A 305 -0.39 -0.77 -2.22
C ASP A 305 0.96 -0.60 -1.53
N ILE A 306 1.75 0.37 -1.96
CA ILE A 306 3.07 0.67 -1.42
C ILE A 306 3.09 2.03 -0.74
N THR A 307 3.99 2.18 0.25
CA THR A 307 4.35 3.48 0.78
C THR A 307 5.15 4.26 -0.26
N HIS A 308 4.64 5.40 -0.66
CA HIS A 308 5.34 6.32 -1.56
C HIS A 308 4.83 7.74 -1.35
N TYR A 309 5.74 8.71 -1.32
CA TYR A 309 5.40 10.07 -0.95
C TYR A 309 4.64 10.80 -2.08
N ASP A 310 4.75 10.40 -3.34
CA ASP A 310 4.05 11.03 -4.47
C ASP A 310 3.23 10.06 -5.34
N SER A 311 2.57 10.55 -6.39
CA SER A 311 2.09 9.69 -7.47
C SER A 311 3.26 9.21 -8.33
N LEU A 312 3.15 8.01 -8.91
CA LEU A 312 4.13 7.54 -9.88
C LEU A 312 4.00 8.35 -11.17
N THR A 313 5.14 8.76 -11.71
CA THR A 313 5.22 9.30 -13.08
C THR A 313 5.16 8.15 -14.08
N ASP A 314 4.74 8.45 -15.32
CA ASP A 314 4.71 7.45 -16.41
C ASP A 314 6.08 6.78 -16.61
N GLN A 315 7.17 7.53 -16.46
CA GLN A 315 8.55 7.02 -16.55
C GLN A 315 8.92 6.08 -15.38
N GLU A 316 8.44 6.36 -14.16
CA GLU A 316 8.66 5.48 -13.02
C GLU A 316 7.84 4.19 -13.18
N GLU A 317 6.59 4.29 -13.63
CA GLU A 317 5.74 3.13 -13.93
C GLU A 317 6.39 2.21 -14.97
N GLU A 318 6.87 2.77 -16.09
CA GLU A 318 7.59 2.04 -17.13
C GLU A 318 8.84 1.35 -16.57
N LYS A 319 9.70 2.07 -15.85
CA LYS A 319 10.92 1.50 -15.24
C LYS A 319 10.62 0.38 -14.24
N ILE A 320 9.55 0.49 -13.45
CA ILE A 320 9.13 -0.55 -12.51
C ILE A 320 8.70 -1.79 -13.28
N GLU A 321 7.89 -1.65 -14.34
CA GLU A 321 7.48 -2.77 -15.18
C GLU A 321 8.66 -3.44 -15.89
N GLU A 322 9.55 -2.65 -16.48
CA GLU A 322 10.76 -3.13 -17.14
C GLU A 322 11.64 -3.92 -16.18
N LYS A 323 11.85 -3.38 -14.97
CA LYS A 323 12.64 -4.02 -13.93
C LYS A 323 12.00 -5.30 -13.42
N ALA A 324 10.68 -5.30 -13.20
CA ALA A 324 9.95 -6.50 -12.81
C ALA A 324 10.10 -7.61 -13.87
N ASN A 325 9.95 -7.27 -15.15
CA ASN A 325 10.14 -8.22 -16.24
C ASN A 325 11.60 -8.63 -16.44
N GLU A 326 12.58 -7.79 -16.12
CA GLU A 326 14.00 -8.16 -16.06
C GLU A 326 14.26 -9.27 -15.03
N ILE A 327 13.71 -9.11 -13.81
CA ILE A 327 13.79 -10.12 -12.74
C ILE A 327 13.17 -11.45 -13.18
N ILE A 328 12.04 -11.40 -13.90
CA ILE A 328 11.39 -12.58 -14.48
C ILE A 328 12.29 -13.25 -15.52
N ARG A 329 12.83 -12.48 -16.47
CA ARG A 329 13.70 -13.01 -17.55
C ARG A 329 14.96 -13.68 -17.00
N LYS A 330 15.54 -13.14 -15.93
CA LYS A 330 16.72 -13.72 -15.26
C LYS A 330 16.43 -15.10 -14.67
N GLY A 331 15.20 -15.37 -14.24
CA GLY A 331 14.79 -16.68 -13.73
C GLY A 331 15.43 -17.04 -12.41
N TYR A 332 15.22 -16.19 -11.41
CA TYR A 332 15.70 -16.41 -10.06
C TYR A 332 14.96 -17.57 -9.38
N PRO A 333 15.66 -18.44 -8.63
CA PRO A 333 15.02 -19.46 -7.81
C PRO A 333 14.20 -18.83 -6.68
N VAL A 334 13.04 -19.42 -6.40
CA VAL A 334 12.17 -19.03 -5.28
C VAL A 334 12.26 -20.09 -4.19
N ILE A 335 12.99 -19.77 -3.14
CA ILE A 335 13.31 -20.67 -2.04
C ILE A 335 12.29 -20.47 -0.91
N LYS A 336 11.80 -21.59 -0.35
CA LYS A 336 10.73 -21.62 0.65
C LYS A 336 11.28 -22.29 1.90
N GLU A 337 11.54 -21.51 2.95
CA GLU A 337 12.13 -21.99 4.21
C GLU A 337 11.17 -21.77 5.37
N SER A 338 11.23 -22.63 6.39
CA SER A 338 10.54 -22.42 7.67
C SER A 338 11.58 -22.33 8.77
N LEU A 339 11.66 -21.17 9.43
CA LEU A 339 12.69 -20.85 10.41
C LEU A 339 12.04 -20.38 11.71
N PRO A 340 12.66 -20.60 12.88
CA PRO A 340 12.31 -19.89 14.10
C PRO A 340 12.35 -18.37 13.86
N ARG A 341 11.40 -17.62 14.45
CA ARG A 341 11.27 -16.17 14.21
C ARG A 341 12.58 -15.41 14.44
N GLU A 342 13.23 -15.64 15.57
CA GLU A 342 14.47 -14.98 15.95
C GLU A 342 15.60 -15.23 14.93
N GLU A 343 15.67 -16.45 14.39
CA GLU A 343 16.65 -16.80 13.35
C GLU A 343 16.34 -16.08 12.03
N ALA A 344 15.07 -16.01 11.64
CA ALA A 344 14.64 -15.29 10.43
C ALA A 344 14.92 -13.78 10.54
N GLU A 345 14.60 -13.16 11.67
CA GLU A 345 14.88 -11.75 11.95
C GLU A 345 16.38 -11.46 11.93
N LYS A 346 17.20 -12.33 12.52
CA LYS A 346 18.66 -12.18 12.50
C LYS A 346 19.24 -12.35 11.09
N LYS A 347 18.70 -13.25 10.29
CA LYS A 347 19.22 -13.58 8.95
C LYS A 347 18.80 -12.56 7.89
N TYR A 348 17.57 -12.06 7.94
CA TYR A 348 16.97 -11.24 6.88
C TYR A 348 16.53 -9.84 7.34
N GLY A 349 16.60 -9.55 8.63
CA GLY A 349 16.11 -8.31 9.22
C GLY A 349 14.58 -8.23 9.27
N PHE A 350 14.06 -7.10 9.73
CA PHE A 350 12.61 -6.87 9.87
C PHE A 350 11.87 -6.68 8.54
N ARG A 351 12.61 -6.61 7.42
CA ARG A 351 12.04 -6.47 6.08
C ARG A 351 11.22 -7.68 5.65
N ILE A 352 11.39 -8.82 6.35
CA ILE A 352 10.52 -9.98 6.18
C ILE A 352 9.05 -9.68 6.48
N TYR A 353 8.72 -8.61 7.21
CA TYR A 353 7.36 -8.26 7.60
C TYR A 353 6.64 -7.27 6.67
N GLN A 354 7.04 -7.17 5.40
CA GLN A 354 6.29 -6.46 4.35
C GLN A 354 4.84 -6.95 4.25
N GLY A 355 4.63 -8.26 4.42
CA GLY A 355 3.33 -8.93 4.50
C GLY A 355 2.49 -8.64 5.75
N GLY A 356 3.05 -7.93 6.74
CA GLY A 356 2.55 -7.87 8.10
C GLY A 356 3.21 -8.92 9.02
N VAL A 357 3.04 -8.73 10.34
CA VAL A 357 3.62 -9.60 11.35
C VAL A 357 2.79 -10.89 11.48
N VAL A 358 3.48 -12.03 11.39
CA VAL A 358 2.90 -13.36 11.63
C VAL A 358 2.98 -13.69 13.12
N PRO A 359 1.89 -14.13 13.79
CA PRO A 359 1.89 -14.43 15.23
C PRO A 359 2.64 -15.72 15.60
N GLU A 360 2.91 -16.62 14.67
CA GLU A 360 3.52 -17.93 14.91
C GLU A 360 5.02 -17.85 15.24
N SER A 361 5.49 -18.73 16.13
CA SER A 361 6.91 -18.82 16.55
C SER A 361 7.85 -19.27 15.43
N THR A 362 7.33 -20.02 14.46
CA THR A 362 8.02 -20.39 13.22
C THR A 362 7.45 -19.60 12.06
N VAL A 363 8.33 -18.96 11.30
CA VAL A 363 7.99 -18.11 10.17
C VAL A 363 8.37 -18.82 8.87
N ARG A 364 7.42 -18.87 7.93
CA ARG A 364 7.68 -19.31 6.56
C ARG A 364 8.21 -18.14 5.75
N VAL A 365 9.47 -18.20 5.33
CA VAL A 365 10.14 -17.17 4.53
C VAL A 365 10.20 -17.61 3.07
N ILE A 366 9.76 -16.72 2.20
CA ILE A 366 9.88 -16.86 0.74
C ILE A 366 10.99 -15.93 0.29
N SER A 367 11.98 -16.52 -0.38
CA SER A 367 13.16 -15.81 -0.86
C SER A 367 13.24 -15.88 -2.38
N ILE A 368 13.26 -14.73 -3.05
CA ILE A 368 13.58 -14.65 -4.47
C ILE A 368 15.08 -14.37 -4.56
N ASP A 369 15.87 -15.41 -4.78
CA ASP A 369 17.34 -15.38 -4.69
C ASP A 369 17.81 -14.55 -3.47
N LYS A 370 18.57 -13.46 -3.70
CA LYS A 370 19.06 -12.55 -2.66
C LYS A 370 18.40 -11.17 -2.71
N ILE A 371 17.38 -10.99 -3.54
CA ILE A 371 16.80 -9.66 -3.83
C ILE A 371 15.51 -9.38 -3.04
N ASP A 372 14.83 -10.43 -2.57
CA ASP A 372 13.62 -10.33 -1.76
C ASP A 372 13.54 -11.47 -0.75
N HIS A 373 13.16 -11.13 0.48
CA HIS A 373 12.95 -12.07 1.58
C HIS A 373 11.74 -11.61 2.38
N GLU A 374 10.65 -12.38 2.35
CA GLU A 374 9.39 -12.00 2.98
C GLU A 374 8.75 -13.19 3.69
N ALA A 375 8.22 -12.94 4.90
CA ALA A 375 7.40 -13.87 5.64
C ALA A 375 6.04 -14.01 4.94
N CYS A 376 5.82 -15.12 4.25
CA CYS A 376 4.63 -15.32 3.44
C CYS A 376 4.09 -16.76 3.49
N GLY A 377 2.79 -16.87 3.77
CA GLY A 377 2.06 -18.14 3.84
C GLY A 377 1.39 -18.58 2.54
N GLY A 378 1.48 -17.79 1.47
CA GLY A 378 0.81 -18.04 0.19
C GLY A 378 1.51 -19.05 -0.71
N THR A 379 0.92 -19.30 -1.88
CA THR A 379 1.49 -20.20 -2.90
C THR A 379 2.44 -19.43 -3.84
N HIS A 380 3.58 -20.02 -4.18
CA HIS A 380 4.61 -19.36 -4.99
C HIS A 380 5.12 -20.24 -6.13
N VAL A 381 5.57 -19.63 -7.22
CA VAL A 381 6.31 -20.37 -8.25
C VAL A 381 7.65 -20.85 -7.66
N ASP A 382 8.33 -21.79 -8.32
CA ASP A 382 9.67 -22.23 -7.89
C ASP A 382 10.77 -21.41 -8.59
N ASN A 383 10.44 -20.77 -9.71
CA ASN A 383 11.35 -19.89 -10.43
C ASN A 383 10.60 -18.67 -11.01
N THR A 384 11.21 -17.48 -10.98
CA THR A 384 10.55 -16.26 -11.49
C THR A 384 10.16 -16.33 -12.97
N LYS A 385 10.80 -17.17 -13.79
CA LYS A 385 10.40 -17.42 -15.19
C LYS A 385 8.98 -17.97 -15.35
N GLU A 386 8.48 -18.69 -14.34
CA GLU A 386 7.12 -19.25 -14.36
C GLU A 386 6.04 -18.15 -14.23
N ILE A 387 6.41 -16.92 -13.86
CA ILE A 387 5.52 -15.75 -13.92
C ILE A 387 5.25 -15.36 -15.39
N GLU A 388 6.16 -15.71 -16.29
CA GLU A 388 6.17 -15.43 -17.74
C GLU A 388 6.34 -13.94 -18.06
N ASN A 389 5.38 -13.09 -17.66
CA ASN A 389 5.42 -11.64 -17.84
C ASN A 389 4.50 -10.94 -16.85
N ILE A 390 4.77 -9.67 -16.59
CA ILE A 390 3.92 -8.77 -15.80
C ILE A 390 3.55 -7.57 -16.65
N LEU A 391 2.29 -7.14 -16.56
CA LEU A 391 1.79 -5.89 -17.11
C LEU A 391 1.13 -5.08 -16.00
N ILE A 392 1.64 -3.89 -15.73
CA ILE A 392 0.99 -2.87 -14.93
C ILE A 392 -0.15 -2.29 -15.76
N THR A 393 -1.34 -2.34 -15.19
CA THR A 393 -2.59 -1.92 -15.86
C THR A 393 -3.06 -0.56 -15.40
N LYS A 394 -2.66 -0.16 -14.19
CA LYS A 394 -3.06 1.11 -13.59
C LYS A 394 -2.23 1.41 -12.35
N THR A 395 -1.77 2.65 -12.24
CA THR A 395 -1.31 3.22 -10.99
C THR A 395 -2.28 4.29 -10.49
N LYS A 396 -2.44 4.41 -9.16
CA LYS A 396 -3.21 5.51 -8.56
C LYS A 396 -2.77 5.80 -7.14
N ARG A 397 -2.76 7.07 -6.77
CA ARG A 397 -2.63 7.46 -5.37
C ARG A 397 -3.93 7.16 -4.63
N VAL A 398 -3.87 6.31 -3.61
CA VAL A 398 -5.05 5.91 -2.82
C VAL A 398 -5.32 6.94 -1.73
N GLN A 399 -4.24 7.35 -1.06
CA GLN A 399 -4.22 8.36 -0.03
C GLN A 399 -2.81 8.94 0.07
N ASP A 400 -2.62 9.93 0.93
CA ASP A 400 -1.28 10.46 1.17
C ASP A 400 -0.35 9.38 1.72
N GLY A 401 0.85 9.30 1.13
CA GLY A 401 1.85 8.30 1.47
C GLY A 401 1.59 6.91 0.91
N VAL A 402 0.50 6.67 0.15
CA VAL A 402 0.16 5.33 -0.37
C VAL A 402 -0.26 5.36 -1.84
N VAL A 403 0.45 4.58 -2.66
CA VAL A 403 0.17 4.37 -4.08
C VAL A 403 -0.23 2.93 -4.34
N ARG A 404 -1.28 2.73 -5.12
CA ARG A 404 -1.71 1.42 -5.61
C ARG A 404 -1.19 1.19 -7.02
N ILE A 405 -0.62 0.02 -7.22
CA ILE A 405 -0.23 -0.56 -8.51
C ILE A 405 -1.15 -1.75 -8.76
N GLU A 406 -1.97 -1.70 -9.81
CA GLU A 406 -2.77 -2.82 -10.29
C GLU A 406 -2.08 -3.46 -11.50
N PHE A 407 -1.93 -4.78 -11.48
CA PHE A 407 -1.20 -5.51 -12.51
C PHE A 407 -1.81 -6.88 -12.76
N VAL A 408 -1.41 -7.49 -13.88
CA VAL A 408 -1.71 -8.87 -14.25
C VAL A 408 -0.41 -9.58 -14.60
N ALA A 409 -0.38 -10.91 -14.46
CA ALA A 409 0.77 -11.73 -14.82
C ALA A 409 0.37 -12.91 -15.73
N GLY A 410 1.36 -13.45 -16.44
CA GLY A 410 1.25 -14.61 -17.33
C GLY A 410 0.20 -14.45 -18.42
N ASP A 411 -0.59 -15.51 -18.64
CA ASP A 411 -1.64 -15.56 -19.67
C ASP A 411 -2.60 -14.35 -19.64
N LEU A 412 -2.90 -13.79 -18.45
CA LEU A 412 -3.76 -12.62 -18.31
C LEU A 412 -3.09 -11.34 -18.85
N ALA A 413 -1.79 -11.18 -18.65
CA ALA A 413 -1.05 -10.05 -19.20
C ALA A 413 -1.00 -10.11 -20.72
N ILE A 414 -0.78 -11.29 -21.31
CA ILE A 414 -0.83 -11.49 -22.77
C ILE A 414 -2.23 -11.18 -23.30
N LYS A 415 -3.28 -11.65 -22.62
CA LYS A 415 -4.66 -11.38 -23.01
C LYS A 415 -4.96 -9.87 -22.99
N GLN A 416 -4.54 -9.17 -21.95
CA GLN A 416 -4.72 -7.73 -21.82
C GLN A 416 -4.01 -6.97 -22.95
N LEU A 417 -2.78 -7.36 -23.30
CA LEU A 417 -2.03 -6.76 -24.41
C LEU A 417 -2.77 -6.93 -25.75
N LYS A 418 -3.29 -8.13 -26.04
CA LYS A 418 -4.08 -8.40 -27.25
C LYS A 418 -5.37 -7.60 -27.30
N GLU A 419 -6.03 -7.40 -26.16
CA GLU A 419 -7.22 -6.54 -26.07
C GLU A 419 -6.87 -5.07 -26.34
N SER A 420 -5.76 -4.56 -25.78
CA SER A 420 -5.26 -3.22 -26.06
C SER A 420 -4.88 -3.03 -27.53
N GLU A 421 -4.18 -3.99 -28.14
CA GLU A 421 -3.83 -3.98 -29.58
C GLU A 421 -5.08 -3.96 -30.46
N LYS A 422 -6.12 -4.73 -30.10
CA LYS A 422 -7.40 -4.72 -30.81
C LYS A 422 -8.06 -3.34 -30.74
N LEU A 423 -8.12 -2.72 -29.56
CA LEU A 423 -8.71 -1.38 -29.39
C LEU A 423 -7.94 -0.32 -30.18
N LEU A 424 -6.60 -0.42 -30.22
CA LEU A 424 -5.75 0.45 -31.02
C LEU A 424 -6.07 0.34 -32.51
N LYS A 425 -6.09 -0.89 -33.05
CA LYS A 425 -6.42 -1.16 -34.46
C LYS A 425 -7.82 -0.72 -34.85
N GLU A 426 -8.82 -0.95 -33.98
CA GLU A 426 -10.19 -0.50 -34.18
C GLU A 426 -10.26 1.04 -34.23
N SER A 427 -9.53 1.72 -33.33
CA SER A 427 -9.47 3.19 -33.30
C SER A 427 -8.81 3.76 -34.55
N CYS A 428 -7.68 3.20 -34.98
CA CYS A 428 -7.01 3.57 -36.23
C CYS A 428 -7.93 3.39 -37.45
N LYS A 429 -8.68 2.29 -37.51
CA LYS A 429 -9.62 2.01 -38.60
C LYS A 429 -10.75 3.05 -38.65
N VAL A 430 -11.33 3.43 -37.52
CA VAL A 430 -12.40 4.44 -37.44
C VAL A 430 -11.90 5.81 -37.90
N LEU A 431 -10.67 6.17 -37.56
CA LEU A 431 -10.08 7.47 -37.89
C LEU A 431 -9.33 7.50 -39.23
N GLY A 432 -9.27 6.37 -39.95
CA GLY A 432 -8.55 6.27 -41.22
C GLY A 432 -7.03 6.38 -41.11
N VAL A 433 -6.47 6.10 -39.93
CA VAL A 433 -5.02 6.16 -39.65
C VAL A 433 -4.37 4.84 -40.03
N LYS A 434 -3.38 4.86 -40.93
CA LYS A 434 -2.64 3.66 -41.37
C LYS A 434 -1.45 3.30 -40.47
N ASP A 435 -0.84 4.30 -39.84
CA ASP A 435 0.33 4.15 -38.97
C ASP A 435 -0.12 4.41 -37.53
N GLU A 436 -0.11 3.36 -36.69
CA GLU A 436 -0.57 3.42 -35.30
C GLU A 436 0.15 4.50 -34.49
N ASN A 437 1.42 4.80 -34.80
CA ASN A 437 2.20 5.84 -34.12
C ASN A 437 1.67 7.26 -34.39
N LYS A 438 0.91 7.45 -35.47
CA LYS A 438 0.30 8.75 -35.83
C LYS A 438 -1.10 8.92 -35.25
N LEU A 439 -1.63 7.91 -34.56
CA LEU A 439 -2.95 7.98 -33.96
C LEU A 439 -3.08 9.16 -32.97
N PRO A 440 -2.13 9.42 -32.04
CA PRO A 440 -2.25 10.55 -31.11
C PRO A 440 -2.33 11.90 -31.81
N GLU A 441 -1.44 12.14 -32.78
CA GLU A 441 -1.42 13.38 -33.60
C GLU A 441 -2.76 13.56 -34.33
N LYS A 442 -3.28 12.50 -34.96
CA LYS A 442 -4.55 12.59 -35.70
C LYS A 442 -5.74 12.83 -34.78
N VAL A 443 -5.75 12.23 -33.58
CA VAL A 443 -6.79 12.47 -32.58
C VAL A 443 -6.77 13.93 -32.12
N GLU A 444 -5.58 14.49 -31.88
CA GLU A 444 -5.43 15.89 -31.48
C GLU A 444 -5.89 16.86 -32.58
N GLU A 445 -5.51 16.62 -33.84
CA GLU A 445 -5.94 17.37 -35.01
C GLU A 445 -7.49 17.41 -35.08
N LEU A 446 -8.13 16.25 -35.12
CA LEU A 446 -9.59 16.13 -35.25
C LEU A 446 -10.33 16.73 -34.03
N PHE A 447 -9.77 16.60 -32.83
CA PHE A 447 -10.39 17.17 -31.64
C PHE A 447 -10.33 18.70 -31.62
N ASN A 448 -9.23 19.28 -32.12
CA ASN A 448 -9.10 20.73 -32.26
C ASN A 448 -10.02 21.28 -33.36
N GLU A 449 -10.12 20.59 -34.50
CA GLU A 449 -11.11 20.92 -35.54
C GLU A 449 -12.54 20.87 -35.00
N TRP A 450 -12.89 19.83 -34.24
CA TRP A 450 -14.21 19.71 -33.61
C TRP A 450 -14.52 20.84 -32.63
N LYS A 451 -13.54 21.26 -31.81
CA LYS A 451 -13.70 22.42 -30.91
C LYS A 451 -13.97 23.71 -31.68
N GLU A 452 -13.23 23.94 -32.77
CA GLU A 452 -13.37 25.14 -33.58
C GLU A 452 -14.73 25.16 -34.31
N MET A 453 -15.13 24.04 -34.93
CA MET A 453 -16.47 23.89 -35.51
C MET A 453 -17.58 24.17 -34.48
N ARG A 454 -17.44 23.64 -33.26
CA ARG A 454 -18.41 23.88 -32.18
C ARG A 454 -18.49 25.35 -31.77
N LYS A 455 -17.35 26.06 -31.77
CA LYS A 455 -17.29 27.50 -31.50
C LYS A 455 -17.99 28.29 -32.61
N GLN A 456 -17.73 27.97 -33.88
CA GLN A 456 -18.37 28.60 -35.04
C GLN A 456 -19.89 28.40 -35.04
N VAL A 457 -20.38 27.18 -34.79
CA VAL A 457 -21.82 26.90 -34.67
C VAL A 457 -22.47 27.73 -33.56
N LYS A 458 -21.79 27.91 -32.43
CA LYS A 458 -22.31 28.74 -31.33
C LYS A 458 -22.38 30.22 -31.71
N THR A 459 -21.43 30.70 -32.50
CA THR A 459 -21.44 32.08 -33.03
C THR A 459 -22.54 32.27 -34.07
N LEU A 460 -22.75 31.32 -34.98
CA LEU A 460 -23.79 31.38 -36.01
C LEU A 460 -25.23 31.24 -35.47
N ARG A 461 -25.39 30.69 -34.27
CA ARG A 461 -26.68 30.58 -33.55
C ARG A 461 -27.00 31.77 -32.66
N LYS A 462 -26.05 32.70 -32.49
CA LYS A 462 -26.29 34.03 -31.91
C LYS A 462 -26.60 35.00 -33.03
#